data_AF-A0A847IUC7-F1
#
_entry.id   AF-A0A847IUC7-F1
#
_cell.length_a   1.000
_cell.length_b   1.000
_cell.length_c   1.000
_cell.angle_alpha   90.00
_cell.angle_beta   90.00
_cell.angle_gamma   90.00
#
_symmetry.space_group_name_H-M   'P 1'
#
loop_
_entity.id
_entity.type
_entity.pdbx_description
1 polymer ?
#
loop_
_entity_poly.entity_id
_entity_poly.type
_entity_poly.pdbx_seq_one_letter_code
_entity_poly.pdbx_strand_id
1 'polypeptide(L)'
;MRQKGIRYYIKIVVFALASFIFPALVSCERNMDMPVREPVHFREVIGQGTFAFNDLLSSLVSIYPNFNIKYGEQLKQLLRLLDTTGKVNSTAISYMTKDPNGNEIMASGIILRPLDRKSMGVLHFFPSAKIDKATTGSELMITFEGILSFFGYTVIVPDLIGYGVSSDREYPILFADNTGQVAYDMHLAAAEYFQSIGLPFPRKVTIGG
;
A
#
# COMPACT_ATOMS: atom_id res chain seq x y z
N MET A 1 10.10 -57.04 33.23
CA MET A 1 9.04 -56.35 32.45
C MET A 1 9.03 -54.81 32.62
N ARG A 2 10.16 -54.14 32.88
CA ARG A 2 10.19 -52.70 33.27
C ARG A 2 10.69 -51.72 32.19
N GLN A 3 11.34 -52.21 31.12
CA GLN A 3 11.97 -51.37 30.08
C GLN A 3 11.03 -50.90 28.96
N LYS A 4 9.93 -51.61 28.67
CA LYS A 4 9.00 -51.23 27.58
C LYS A 4 8.18 -49.98 27.91
N GLY A 5 7.83 -49.76 29.19
CA GLY A 5 7.06 -48.59 29.63
C GLY A 5 7.82 -47.27 29.49
N ILE A 6 9.12 -47.25 29.81
CA ILE A 6 9.96 -46.05 29.75
C ILE A 6 10.14 -45.56 28.30
N ARG A 7 10.39 -46.48 27.35
CA ARG A 7 10.49 -46.12 25.92
C ARG A 7 9.17 -45.58 25.35
N TYR A 8 8.04 -46.08 25.83
CA TYR A 8 6.72 -45.60 25.42
C TYR A 8 6.44 -44.20 25.99
N TYR A 9 6.80 -43.96 27.25
CA TYR A 9 6.66 -42.65 27.91
C TYR A 9 7.53 -41.58 27.26
N ILE A 10 8.78 -41.90 26.91
CA ILE A 10 9.68 -40.98 26.20
C ILE A 10 9.12 -40.64 24.81
N LYS A 11 8.55 -41.60 24.09
CA LYS A 11 7.91 -41.33 22.78
C LYS A 11 6.70 -40.40 22.91
N ILE A 12 5.86 -40.59 23.93
CA ILE A 12 4.70 -39.72 24.19
C ILE A 12 5.14 -38.31 24.55
N VAL A 13 6.13 -38.17 25.43
CA VAL A 13 6.66 -36.85 25.85
C VAL A 13 7.29 -36.12 24.65
N VAL A 14 8.04 -36.82 23.81
CA VAL A 14 8.62 -36.24 22.58
C VAL A 14 7.53 -35.84 21.58
N PHE A 15 6.48 -36.65 21.41
CA PHE A 15 5.35 -36.30 20.53
C PHE A 15 4.55 -35.10 21.06
N ALA A 16 4.34 -35.03 22.37
CA ALA A 16 3.65 -33.91 23.01
C ALA A 16 4.46 -32.61 22.94
N LEU A 17 5.78 -32.67 23.17
CA LEU A 17 6.68 -31.53 22.98
C LEU A 17 6.74 -31.08 21.52
N ALA A 18 6.84 -32.02 20.57
CA ALA A 18 6.82 -31.69 19.14
C ALA A 18 5.49 -31.04 18.73
N SER A 19 4.35 -31.52 19.25
CA SER A 19 3.03 -30.95 18.97
C SER A 19 2.82 -29.55 19.58
N PHE A 20 3.52 -29.20 20.65
CA PHE A 20 3.46 -27.87 21.26
C PHE A 20 4.44 -26.87 20.61
N ILE A 21 5.59 -27.35 20.12
CA ILE A 21 6.61 -26.50 19.50
C ILE A 21 6.28 -26.19 18.03
N PHE A 22 5.61 -27.10 17.31
CA PHE A 22 5.25 -26.92 15.90
C PHE A 22 4.31 -25.72 15.62
N PRO A 23 3.21 -25.49 16.37
CA PRO A 23 2.36 -24.33 16.13
C PRO A 23 3.02 -23.00 16.54
N ALA A 24 3.96 -23.02 17.49
CA ALA A 24 4.71 -21.82 17.89
C ALA A 24 5.67 -21.32 16.80
N LEU A 25 6.18 -22.21 15.95
CA LEU A 25 7.06 -21.84 14.82
C LEU A 25 6.28 -21.40 13.56
N VAL A 26 4.97 -21.65 13.51
CA VAL A 26 4.09 -21.25 12.37
C VAL A 26 3.35 -19.93 12.67
N SER A 27 3.37 -19.43 13.91
CA SER A 27 2.83 -18.12 14.28
C SER A 27 3.80 -16.99 13.87
N CYS A 28 4.01 -16.85 12.57
CA CYS A 28 4.59 -15.66 11.97
C CYS A 28 3.44 -14.87 11.35
N GLU A 29 2.72 -14.15 12.20
CA GLU A 29 1.54 -13.38 11.83
C GLU A 29 1.94 -12.24 10.87
N ARG A 30 1.73 -12.44 9.56
CA ARG A 30 2.13 -11.45 8.53
C ARG A 30 1.19 -10.25 8.43
N ASN A 31 0.06 -10.29 9.11
CA ASN A 31 -0.95 -9.24 9.11
C ASN A 31 -0.77 -8.36 10.36
N MET A 32 -1.00 -7.06 10.22
CA MET A 32 -0.87 -6.15 11.35
C MET A 32 -1.99 -6.44 12.34
N ASP A 33 -1.64 -6.78 13.58
CA ASP A 33 -2.57 -6.80 14.69
C ASP A 33 -2.88 -5.36 15.05
N MET A 34 -3.80 -4.76 14.30
CA MET A 34 -4.33 -3.46 14.67
C MET A 34 -5.33 -3.71 15.80
N PRO A 35 -5.12 -3.15 17.00
CA PRO A 35 -6.16 -3.16 18.00
C PRO A 35 -7.39 -2.50 17.38
N VAL A 36 -8.55 -3.17 17.42
CA VAL A 36 -9.82 -2.60 16.94
C VAL A 36 -10.06 -1.31 17.72
N ARG A 37 -9.79 -0.18 17.07
CA ARG A 37 -10.02 1.17 17.58
C ARG A 37 -10.96 1.88 16.61
N GLU A 38 -11.71 2.85 17.13
CA GLU A 38 -12.47 3.76 16.27
C GLU A 38 -11.50 4.46 15.30
N PRO A 39 -11.89 4.60 14.01
CA PRO A 39 -11.02 5.21 13.01
C PRO A 39 -10.76 6.68 13.36
N VAL A 40 -9.48 7.03 13.49
CA VAL A 40 -9.05 8.39 13.83
C VAL A 40 -8.74 9.18 12.56
N HIS A 41 -8.15 8.54 11.55
CA HIS A 41 -7.61 9.20 10.37
C HIS A 41 -8.51 9.08 9.14
N PHE A 42 -8.95 7.87 8.79
CA PHE A 42 -9.81 7.60 7.64
C PHE A 42 -11.14 8.33 7.75
N ARG A 43 -11.62 8.89 6.63
CA ARG A 43 -12.90 9.60 6.56
C ARG A 43 -13.84 8.95 5.56
N GLU A 44 -13.47 8.95 4.29
CA GLU A 44 -14.31 8.31 3.28
C GLU A 44 -13.52 7.81 2.07
N VAL A 45 -14.17 6.95 1.29
CA VAL A 45 -13.71 6.58 -0.04
C VAL A 45 -14.23 7.63 -1.02
N ILE A 46 -13.33 8.31 -1.72
CA ILE A 46 -13.65 9.37 -2.69
C ILE A 46 -13.60 8.87 -4.14
N GLY A 47 -13.04 7.69 -4.38
CA GLY A 47 -13.00 7.07 -5.71
C GLY A 47 -12.54 5.61 -5.65
N GLN A 48 -13.05 4.78 -6.56
CA GLN A 48 -12.63 3.39 -6.72
C GLN A 48 -12.61 2.97 -8.19
N GLY A 49 -11.66 2.12 -8.54
CA GLY A 49 -11.54 1.57 -9.88
C GLY A 49 -10.74 0.27 -9.91
N THR A 50 -10.90 -0.47 -11.00
CA THR A 50 -10.06 -1.64 -11.29
C THR A 50 -9.35 -1.38 -12.61
N PHE A 51 -8.03 -1.56 -12.61
CA PHE A 51 -7.18 -1.20 -13.72
C PHE A 51 -6.30 -2.38 -14.15
N ALA A 52 -6.10 -2.51 -15.46
CA ALA A 52 -5.13 -3.38 -16.09
C ALA A 52 -3.81 -2.62 -16.33
N PHE A 53 -2.74 -3.37 -16.58
CA PHE A 53 -1.43 -2.77 -16.81
C PHE A 53 -1.40 -1.82 -18.02
N ASN A 54 -2.22 -2.06 -19.04
CA ASN A 54 -2.34 -1.17 -20.21
C ASN A 54 -2.96 0.20 -19.86
N ASP A 55 -3.77 0.28 -18.80
CA ASP A 55 -4.32 1.55 -18.34
C ASP A 55 -3.22 2.45 -17.74
N LEU A 56 -2.26 1.84 -17.04
CA LEU A 56 -1.05 2.54 -16.57
C LEU A 56 -0.23 3.09 -17.74
N LEU A 57 0.01 2.27 -18.76
CA LEU A 57 0.76 2.69 -19.95
C LEU A 57 0.06 3.86 -20.67
N SER A 58 -1.26 3.80 -20.76
CA SER A 58 -2.07 4.86 -21.38
C SER A 58 -2.00 6.17 -20.56
N SER A 59 -2.08 6.07 -19.23
CA SER A 59 -1.90 7.21 -18.31
C SER A 59 -0.51 7.84 -18.47
N LEU A 60 0.55 7.02 -18.51
CA LEU A 60 1.92 7.50 -18.73
C LEU A 60 2.10 8.23 -20.06
N VAL A 61 1.54 7.71 -21.16
CA VAL A 61 1.61 8.36 -22.48
C VAL A 61 0.85 9.67 -22.50
N SER A 62 -0.29 9.75 -21.80
CA SER A 62 -1.07 10.99 -21.67
C SER A 62 -0.29 12.07 -20.91
N ILE A 63 0.44 11.70 -19.85
CA ILE A 63 1.22 12.64 -19.03
C ILE A 63 2.53 13.01 -19.74
N TYR A 64 3.15 12.06 -20.45
CA TYR A 64 4.42 12.23 -21.13
C TYR A 64 4.31 11.85 -22.62
N PRO A 65 3.81 12.74 -23.49
CA PRO A 65 3.53 12.43 -24.90
C PRO A 65 4.74 11.89 -25.67
N ASN A 66 5.95 12.31 -25.30
CA ASN A 66 7.20 11.90 -25.93
C ASN A 66 7.78 10.59 -25.38
N PHE A 67 7.15 9.98 -24.37
CA PHE A 67 7.64 8.77 -23.70
C PHE A 67 7.75 7.59 -24.67
N ASN A 68 6.71 7.38 -25.50
CA ASN A 68 6.67 6.27 -26.44
C ASN A 68 7.70 6.40 -27.57
N ILE A 69 7.93 7.63 -28.05
CA ILE A 69 8.87 7.91 -29.15
C ILE A 69 10.31 7.61 -28.72
N LYS A 70 10.66 7.92 -27.47
CA LYS A 70 12.04 7.79 -26.98
C LYS A 70 12.36 6.41 -26.39
N TYR A 71 11.38 5.77 -25.73
CA TYR A 71 11.61 4.57 -24.92
C TYR A 71 10.76 3.35 -25.32
N GLY A 72 9.90 3.46 -26.33
CA GLY A 72 8.89 2.45 -26.66
C GLY A 72 9.45 1.04 -26.90
N GLU A 73 10.55 0.90 -27.64
CA GLU A 73 11.15 -0.42 -27.92
C GLU A 73 11.81 -1.05 -26.68
N GLN A 74 12.50 -0.25 -25.87
CA GLN A 74 13.10 -0.72 -24.61
C GLN A 74 12.02 -1.13 -23.62
N LEU A 75 10.94 -0.36 -23.54
CA LEU A 75 9.78 -0.68 -22.73
C LEU A 75 9.15 -2.00 -23.18
N LYS A 76 8.90 -2.21 -24.49
CA LYS A 76 8.38 -3.48 -25.00
C LYS A 76 9.26 -4.67 -24.62
N GLN A 77 10.58 -4.53 -24.68
CA GLN A 77 11.50 -5.59 -24.27
C GLN A 77 11.39 -5.88 -22.76
N LEU A 78 11.36 -4.84 -21.93
CA LEU A 78 11.20 -4.98 -20.49
C LEU A 78 9.84 -5.62 -20.13
N LEU A 79 8.76 -5.18 -20.76
CA LEU A 79 7.41 -5.71 -20.53
C LEU A 79 7.29 -7.19 -20.87
N ARG A 80 8.07 -7.70 -21.85
CA ARG A 80 8.12 -9.14 -22.14
C ARG A 80 8.74 -9.98 -21.02
N LEU A 81 9.50 -9.36 -20.11
CA LEU A 81 10.11 -10.02 -18.95
C LEU A 81 9.21 -9.97 -17.71
N LEU A 82 8.08 -9.27 -17.78
CA LEU A 82 7.20 -9.01 -16.65
C LEU A 82 5.84 -9.67 -16.87
N ASP A 83 5.25 -10.23 -15.82
CA ASP A 83 3.85 -10.65 -15.85
C ASP A 83 2.95 -9.42 -15.67
N THR A 84 2.44 -8.90 -16.78
CA THR A 84 1.55 -7.74 -16.81
C THR A 84 0.07 -8.11 -16.94
N THR A 85 -0.29 -9.38 -16.74
CA THR A 85 -1.67 -9.86 -16.89
C THR A 85 -2.55 -9.51 -15.69
N GLY A 86 -1.91 -9.26 -14.54
CA GLY A 86 -2.59 -8.90 -13.32
C GLY A 86 -3.36 -7.59 -13.41
N LYS A 87 -4.39 -7.48 -12.58
CA LYS A 87 -5.14 -6.24 -12.36
C LYS A 87 -4.87 -5.69 -10.97
N VAL A 88 -5.16 -4.41 -10.79
CA VAL A 88 -5.09 -3.73 -9.49
C VAL A 88 -6.43 -3.09 -9.18
N ASN A 89 -6.81 -3.15 -7.91
CA ASN A 89 -7.90 -2.33 -7.38
C ASN A 89 -7.28 -1.06 -6.81
N SER A 90 -7.71 0.08 -7.32
CA SER A 90 -7.28 1.39 -6.84
C SER A 90 -8.42 2.02 -6.06
N THR A 91 -8.10 2.56 -4.89
CA THR A 91 -9.04 3.26 -4.03
C THR A 91 -8.42 4.59 -3.63
N ALA A 92 -9.08 5.69 -3.97
CA ALA A 92 -8.80 7.00 -3.42
C ALA A 92 -9.58 7.18 -2.12
N ILE A 93 -8.89 7.67 -1.09
CA ILE A 93 -9.49 7.96 0.22
C ILE A 93 -9.18 9.40 0.64
N SER A 94 -10.07 9.98 1.45
CA SER A 94 -9.77 11.17 2.25
C SER A 94 -9.47 10.78 3.70
N TYR A 95 -8.62 11.57 4.34
CA TYR A 95 -8.19 11.33 5.72
C TYR A 95 -7.78 12.63 6.43
N MET A 96 -7.80 12.60 7.75
CA MET A 96 -7.32 13.70 8.58
C MET A 96 -5.82 13.58 8.89
N THR A 97 -5.14 14.70 8.80
CA THR A 97 -3.74 14.90 9.17
C THR A 97 -3.54 16.32 9.73
N LYS A 98 -2.30 16.79 9.84
CA LYS A 98 -1.95 18.12 10.35
C LYS A 98 -1.17 18.95 9.34
N ASP A 99 -1.50 20.23 9.27
CA ASP A 99 -0.74 21.23 8.52
C ASP A 99 0.62 21.54 9.21
N PRO A 100 1.51 22.33 8.58
CA PRO A 100 2.79 22.70 9.17
C PRO A 100 2.69 23.48 10.49
N ASN A 101 1.54 24.10 10.78
CA ASN A 101 1.27 24.81 12.02
C ASN A 101 0.66 23.90 13.11
N GLY A 102 0.40 22.62 12.79
CA GLY A 102 -0.20 21.64 13.68
C GLY A 102 -1.73 21.64 13.69
N ASN A 103 -2.39 22.41 12.82
CA ASN A 103 -3.85 22.42 12.71
C ASN A 103 -4.35 21.20 11.96
N GLU A 104 -5.51 20.66 12.36
CA GLU A 104 -6.14 19.57 11.65
C GLU A 104 -6.57 19.99 10.23
N ILE A 105 -6.34 19.12 9.26
CA ILE A 105 -6.69 19.33 7.86
C ILE A 105 -7.05 18.00 7.18
N MET A 106 -7.99 18.06 6.24
CA MET A 106 -8.33 16.94 5.35
C MET A 106 -7.29 16.84 4.23
N ALA A 107 -6.78 15.64 3.97
CA ALA A 107 -5.91 15.32 2.85
C ALA A 107 -6.45 14.10 2.08
N SER A 108 -5.86 13.79 0.94
CA SER A 108 -6.23 12.63 0.13
C SER A 108 -5.01 11.85 -0.35
N GLY A 109 -5.27 10.64 -0.82
CA GLY A 109 -4.27 9.77 -1.43
C GLY A 109 -4.91 8.53 -2.01
N ILE A 110 -4.09 7.71 -2.64
CA ILE A 110 -4.52 6.45 -3.26
C ILE A 110 -3.87 5.23 -2.62
N ILE A 111 -4.61 4.14 -2.68
CA ILE A 111 -4.18 2.81 -2.31
C ILE A 111 -4.41 1.90 -3.51
N LEU A 112 -3.34 1.40 -4.11
CA LEU A 112 -3.39 0.39 -5.16
C LEU A 112 -3.05 -0.97 -4.58
N ARG A 113 -3.97 -1.93 -4.67
CA ARG A 113 -3.76 -3.31 -4.22
C ARG A 113 -3.87 -4.28 -5.40
N PRO A 114 -3.07 -5.36 -5.42
CA PRO A 114 -3.23 -6.38 -6.44
C PRO A 114 -4.63 -7.02 -6.32
N LEU A 115 -5.29 -7.22 -7.45
CA LEU A 115 -6.57 -7.93 -7.50
C LEU A 115 -6.32 -9.44 -7.43
N ASP A 116 -7.23 -10.17 -6.77
CA ASP A 116 -7.28 -11.64 -6.68
C ASP A 116 -6.04 -12.33 -6.10
N ARG A 117 -5.19 -11.60 -5.37
CA ARG A 117 -4.04 -12.17 -4.66
C ARG A 117 -3.70 -11.38 -3.40
N LYS A 118 -3.06 -12.07 -2.46
CA LYS A 118 -2.56 -11.45 -1.23
C LYS A 118 -1.37 -10.54 -1.56
N SER A 119 -1.36 -9.35 -0.95
CA SER A 119 -0.24 -8.43 -1.02
C SER A 119 1.01 -8.98 -0.34
N MET A 120 2.18 -8.77 -0.95
CA MET A 120 3.49 -9.15 -0.42
C MET A 120 4.04 -8.16 0.61
N GLY A 121 3.41 -6.99 0.74
CA GLY A 121 3.83 -5.91 1.64
C GLY A 121 3.22 -4.58 1.22
N VAL A 122 3.31 -3.59 2.10
CA VAL A 122 2.97 -2.20 1.81
C VAL A 122 4.21 -1.48 1.31
N LEU A 123 4.06 -0.74 0.22
CA LEU A 123 5.04 0.23 -0.25
C LEU A 123 4.43 1.62 -0.14
N HIS A 124 5.04 2.47 0.67
CA HIS A 124 4.80 3.91 0.62
C HIS A 124 5.64 4.49 -0.49
N PHE A 125 4.98 5.13 -1.45
CA PHE A 125 5.67 5.78 -2.56
C PHE A 125 5.29 7.26 -2.53
N PHE A 126 6.27 8.13 -2.32
CA PHE A 126 6.02 9.57 -2.36
C PHE A 126 5.77 10.02 -3.79
N PRO A 127 4.73 10.84 -4.05
CA PRO A 127 4.44 11.28 -5.40
C PRO A 127 5.64 12.07 -5.95
N SER A 128 5.94 11.83 -7.22
CA SER A 128 6.90 12.66 -7.95
C SER A 128 6.47 14.13 -7.85
N ALA A 129 7.38 15.04 -7.50
CA ALA A 129 7.04 16.45 -7.30
C ALA A 129 6.44 17.05 -8.58
N LYS A 130 5.14 17.36 -8.55
CA LYS A 130 4.45 18.05 -9.65
C LYS A 130 4.11 19.47 -9.23
N ILE A 131 4.53 20.45 -10.03
CA ILE A 131 4.15 21.86 -9.79
C ILE A 131 2.67 22.07 -10.17
N ASP A 132 2.12 21.26 -11.09
CA ASP A 132 0.69 21.25 -11.36
C ASP A 132 -0.07 20.54 -10.25
N LYS A 133 -1.18 21.16 -9.81
CA LYS A 133 -2.12 20.58 -8.84
C LYS A 133 -3.23 19.76 -9.51
N ALA A 134 -3.23 19.67 -10.84
CA ALA A 134 -4.36 19.20 -11.63
C ALA A 134 -4.33 17.69 -11.95
N THR A 135 -3.28 16.98 -11.52
CA THR A 135 -3.07 15.56 -11.83
C THR A 135 -2.55 14.77 -10.65
N THR A 136 -3.30 14.80 -9.54
CA THR A 136 -2.95 14.07 -8.31
C THR A 136 -3.23 12.58 -8.42
N GLY A 137 -2.71 11.79 -7.49
CA GLY A 137 -2.92 10.35 -7.50
C GLY A 137 -4.40 10.00 -7.33
N SER A 138 -5.07 10.67 -6.39
CA SER A 138 -6.50 10.47 -6.09
C SER A 138 -7.43 10.81 -7.25
N GLU A 139 -7.04 11.73 -8.12
CA GLU A 139 -7.81 12.09 -9.33
C GLU A 139 -7.52 11.14 -10.49
N LEU A 140 -6.26 10.79 -10.72
CA LEU A 140 -5.86 9.90 -11.81
C LEU A 140 -6.29 8.45 -11.57
N MET A 141 -6.45 8.04 -10.31
CA MET A 141 -6.76 6.67 -9.87
C MET A 141 -5.73 5.61 -10.28
N ILE A 142 -4.77 5.92 -11.14
CA ILE A 142 -3.65 5.06 -11.51
C ILE A 142 -2.41 5.91 -11.80
N THR A 143 -1.34 5.66 -11.05
CA THR A 143 -0.10 6.45 -11.12
C THR A 143 1.11 5.56 -11.42
N PHE A 144 2.19 6.19 -11.88
CA PHE A 144 3.47 5.52 -12.12
C PHE A 144 3.99 4.83 -10.85
N GLU A 145 3.91 5.52 -9.73
CA GLU A 145 4.28 5.06 -8.39
C GLU A 145 3.54 3.75 -8.03
N GLY A 146 2.29 3.62 -8.49
CA GLY A 146 1.45 2.44 -8.30
C GLY A 146 1.86 1.20 -9.09
N ILE A 147 2.86 1.28 -9.99
CA ILE A 147 3.25 0.16 -10.88
C ILE A 147 3.57 -1.13 -10.13
N LEU A 148 4.17 -1.03 -8.95
CA LEU A 148 4.55 -2.19 -8.13
C LEU A 148 3.34 -2.96 -7.59
N SER A 149 2.14 -2.38 -7.68
CA SER A 149 0.90 -3.08 -7.34
C SER A 149 0.55 -4.19 -8.32
N PHE A 150 0.87 -4.01 -9.61
CA PHE A 150 0.72 -5.07 -10.62
C PHE A 150 1.63 -6.27 -10.34
N PHE A 151 2.71 -6.04 -9.59
CA PHE A 151 3.69 -7.05 -9.19
C PHE A 151 3.51 -7.55 -7.76
N GLY A 152 2.35 -7.27 -7.15
CA GLY A 152 1.90 -7.92 -5.92
C GLY A 152 2.11 -7.12 -4.62
N TYR A 153 2.44 -5.83 -4.70
CA TYR A 153 2.52 -4.96 -3.52
C TYR A 153 1.25 -4.13 -3.32
N THR A 154 0.89 -3.82 -2.08
CA THR A 154 -0.04 -2.74 -1.81
C THR A 154 0.75 -1.45 -1.85
N VAL A 155 0.45 -0.54 -2.78
CA VAL A 155 1.13 0.75 -2.88
C VAL A 155 0.23 1.83 -2.32
N ILE A 156 0.78 2.67 -1.45
CA ILE A 156 0.11 3.84 -0.88
C ILE A 156 0.85 5.07 -1.38
N VAL A 157 0.09 6.02 -1.93
CA VAL A 157 0.62 7.29 -2.44
C VAL A 157 -0.22 8.41 -1.83
N PRO A 158 0.30 9.19 -0.85
CA PRO A 158 -0.39 10.38 -0.39
C PRO A 158 -0.30 11.46 -1.48
N ASP A 159 -1.37 12.24 -1.68
CA ASP A 159 -1.31 13.41 -2.58
C ASP A 159 -0.49 14.56 -1.97
N LEU A 160 -0.28 14.52 -0.64
CA LEU A 160 0.28 15.59 0.20
C LEU A 160 -0.67 16.79 0.36
N ILE A 161 -0.35 17.65 1.33
CA ILE A 161 -1.11 18.90 1.58
C ILE A 161 -0.92 19.85 0.39
N GLY A 162 -1.97 20.57 0.01
CA GLY A 162 -1.95 21.46 -1.14
C GLY A 162 -2.32 20.78 -2.46
N TYR A 163 -2.65 19.49 -2.41
CA TYR A 163 -3.12 18.68 -3.53
C TYR A 163 -4.43 17.95 -3.16
N GLY A 164 -5.14 17.48 -4.20
CA GLY A 164 -6.36 16.70 -4.09
C GLY A 164 -7.43 17.47 -3.33
N VAL A 165 -7.99 16.84 -2.30
CA VAL A 165 -9.03 17.47 -1.45
C VAL A 165 -8.55 18.70 -0.67
N SER A 166 -7.23 18.89 -0.55
CA SER A 166 -6.58 20.03 0.11
C SER A 166 -5.97 21.04 -0.88
N SER A 167 -6.39 21.00 -2.15
CA SER A 167 -5.83 21.82 -3.23
C SER A 167 -6.01 23.33 -3.04
N ASP A 168 -6.93 23.75 -2.19
CA ASP A 168 -7.14 25.13 -1.74
C ASP A 168 -5.99 25.67 -0.87
N ARG A 169 -5.09 24.79 -0.38
CA ARG A 169 -3.93 25.16 0.43
C ARG A 169 -2.64 25.20 -0.37
N GLU A 170 -1.64 25.90 0.16
CA GLU A 170 -0.30 25.88 -0.41
C GLU A 170 0.40 24.57 -0.06
N TYR A 171 1.13 24.01 -1.03
CA TYR A 171 1.97 22.83 -0.79
C TYR A 171 3.23 23.25 -0.03
N PRO A 172 3.49 22.73 1.19
CA PRO A 172 4.71 23.02 1.93
C PRO A 172 5.92 22.26 1.36
N ILE A 173 6.44 22.75 0.23
CA ILE A 173 7.60 22.19 -0.48
C ILE A 173 8.81 22.10 0.46
N LEU A 174 9.42 20.92 0.56
CA LEU A 174 10.62 20.61 1.35
C LEU A 174 10.45 20.70 2.89
N PHE A 175 9.22 20.66 3.39
CA PHE A 175 8.96 20.54 4.84
C PHE A 175 8.95 19.05 5.25
N ALA A 176 10.14 18.48 5.44
CA ALA A 176 10.32 17.03 5.67
C ALA A 176 9.46 16.48 6.82
N ASP A 177 9.36 17.21 7.94
CA ASP A 177 8.57 16.80 9.09
C ASP A 177 7.08 16.71 8.76
N ASN A 178 6.54 17.70 8.05
CA ASN A 178 5.13 17.70 7.63
C ASN A 178 4.87 16.62 6.58
N THR A 179 5.76 16.46 5.59
CA THR A 179 5.66 15.40 4.59
C THR A 179 5.66 14.01 5.24
N GLY A 180 6.52 13.80 6.24
CA GLY A 180 6.55 12.55 7.02
C GLY A 180 5.27 12.31 7.80
N GLN A 181 4.74 13.33 8.49
CA GLN A 181 3.48 13.26 9.23
C GLN A 181 2.30 12.92 8.31
N VAL A 182 2.18 13.61 7.17
CA VAL A 182 1.11 13.38 6.20
C VAL A 182 1.15 11.96 5.64
N ALA A 183 2.33 11.46 5.28
CA ALA A 183 2.50 10.09 4.81
C ALA A 183 2.20 9.03 5.90
N TYR A 184 2.58 9.32 7.15
CA TYR A 184 2.27 8.45 8.28
C TYR A 184 0.77 8.41 8.57
N ASP A 185 0.08 9.53 8.56
CA ASP A 185 -1.37 9.57 8.77
C ASP A 185 -2.12 8.89 7.60
N MET A 186 -1.63 9.01 6.37
CA MET A 186 -2.14 8.23 5.23
C MET A 186 -1.96 6.73 5.45
N HIS A 187 -0.85 6.29 6.05
CA HIS A 187 -0.65 4.88 6.40
C HIS A 187 -1.72 4.37 7.36
N LEU A 188 -1.97 5.14 8.42
CA LEU A 188 -2.97 4.81 9.44
C LEU A 188 -4.37 4.81 8.83
N ALA A 189 -4.70 5.81 8.02
CA ALA A 189 -5.97 5.87 7.29
C ALA A 189 -6.16 4.68 6.34
N ALA A 190 -5.10 4.25 5.64
CA ALA A 190 -5.14 3.07 4.80
C ALA A 190 -5.38 1.79 5.61
N ALA A 191 -4.76 1.70 6.79
CA ALA A 191 -4.97 0.58 7.70
C ALA A 191 -6.45 0.54 8.17
N GLU A 192 -6.98 1.67 8.65
CA GLU A 192 -8.37 1.83 9.07
C GLU A 192 -9.36 1.52 7.92
N TYR A 193 -9.05 1.98 6.70
CA TYR A 193 -9.81 1.61 5.51
C TYR A 193 -9.83 0.09 5.29
N PHE A 194 -8.68 -0.58 5.34
CA PHE A 194 -8.59 -2.04 5.19
C PHE A 194 -9.44 -2.77 6.24
N GLN A 195 -9.38 -2.31 7.49
CA GLN A 195 -10.21 -2.83 8.57
C GLN A 195 -11.70 -2.65 8.25
N SER A 196 -12.13 -1.47 7.77
CA SER A 196 -13.53 -1.17 7.45
C SER A 196 -14.12 -2.09 6.36
N ILE A 197 -13.28 -2.57 5.44
CA ILE A 197 -13.69 -3.48 4.36
C ILE A 197 -13.38 -4.96 4.67
N GLY A 198 -12.95 -5.26 5.90
CA GLY A 198 -12.65 -6.62 6.35
C GLY A 198 -11.43 -7.27 5.68
N LEU A 199 -10.48 -6.48 5.18
CA LEU A 199 -9.24 -6.97 4.58
C LEU A 199 -8.05 -6.83 5.53
N PRO A 200 -7.10 -7.78 5.52
CA PRO A 200 -5.89 -7.67 6.32
C PRO A 200 -4.93 -6.62 5.75
N PHE A 201 -4.43 -5.75 6.61
CA PHE A 201 -3.39 -4.78 6.24
C PHE A 201 -1.98 -5.38 6.41
N PRO A 202 -1.10 -5.36 5.38
CA PRO A 202 0.22 -6.00 5.46
C PRO A 202 1.17 -5.29 6.45
N ARG A 203 1.93 -6.05 7.25
CA ARG A 203 2.91 -5.49 8.22
C ARG A 203 4.20 -5.00 7.61
N LYS A 204 4.66 -5.63 6.53
CA LYS A 204 5.96 -5.32 5.94
C LYS A 204 5.82 -4.01 5.16
N VAL A 205 6.37 -2.95 5.72
CA VAL A 205 6.37 -1.62 5.12
C VAL A 205 7.74 -1.34 4.50
N THR A 206 7.74 -0.96 3.23
CA THR A 206 8.88 -0.39 2.53
C THR A 206 8.53 1.05 2.18
N ILE A 207 9.52 1.95 2.18
CA ILE A 207 9.35 3.35 1.76
C ILE A 207 10.21 3.55 0.51
N GLY A 208 9.65 4.22 -0.50
CA GLY A 208 10.30 4.60 -1.75
C GLY A 208 9.85 5.97 -2.22
N GLY A 209 10.65 6.59 -3.09
CA GLY A 209 10.44 7.93 -3.64
C GLY A 209 11.58 8.28 -4.58
#